data_AF-A0A7Y0JPF4-F1
#
_entry.id   AF-A0A7Y0JPF4-F1
#
_cell.length_a   1.000
_cell.length_b   1.000
_cell.length_c   1.000
_cell.angle_alpha   90.00
_cell.angle_beta   90.00
_cell.angle_gamma   90.00
#
_symmetry.space_group_name_H-M   'P 1'
#
loop_
_entity.id
_entity.type
_entity.pdbx_description
1 polymer ?
#
loop_
_entity_poly.entity_id
_entity_poly.type
_entity_poly.pdbx_seq_one_letter_code
_entity_poly.pdbx_strand_id
1 'polypeptide(L)'
;MLDESPAEPAASAFPAAADDEPPPVEPRPADDSVADEADGRTGEEAQAEPERVTDAKPGRKRRLTSAGALIAVLLAVFGFTLVVQLRSNDGDQGLATARQEDLVRILSDLDSRDSRLQSEINGLESSQRQLTSGVAGRQAALTEADKRADELGLLAGTLPGRGPGLRIVMDKVNAAAILNAVQELRGAGGEVMQLYGSDGTAVRIVASSFFVDADGGGLVADGIALSGPYTLDVIGPPQTMQTALQIPGGVVASVNSDGGSVTLEQRTMVEVTALRKATTLQYARPAS
;
A
#
# COMPACT_ATOMS: atom_id res chain seq x y z
N MET A 1 -24.48 20.72 -49.14
CA MET A 1 -25.20 19.44 -49.21
C MET A 1 -24.36 18.49 -50.05
N LEU A 2 -23.92 17.35 -49.52
CA LEU A 2 -24.14 16.86 -48.15
C LEU A 2 -23.00 17.27 -47.20
N ASP A 3 -23.22 17.02 -45.92
CA ASP A 3 -22.33 17.29 -44.78
C ASP A 3 -22.29 16.00 -43.96
N GLU A 4 -21.10 15.49 -43.65
CA GLU A 4 -20.95 14.29 -42.83
C GLU A 4 -19.57 14.28 -42.15
N SER A 5 -19.57 14.54 -40.84
CA SER A 5 -18.39 14.50 -39.96
C SER A 5 -18.65 13.54 -38.80
N PRO A 6 -17.87 12.46 -38.64
CA PRO A 6 -18.10 11.48 -37.58
C PRO A 6 -17.17 11.68 -36.35
N ALA A 7 -17.78 12.18 -35.28
CA ALA A 7 -17.54 11.86 -33.86
C ALA A 7 -16.10 11.83 -33.27
N GLU A 8 -15.85 12.76 -32.34
CA GLU A 8 -14.87 12.57 -31.25
C GLU A 8 -15.37 11.48 -30.25
N PRO A 9 -14.49 10.62 -29.70
CA PRO A 9 -14.82 9.78 -28.57
C PRO A 9 -14.84 10.58 -27.25
N ALA A 10 -15.85 10.36 -26.41
CA ALA A 10 -16.09 11.15 -25.21
C ALA A 10 -15.02 10.99 -24.11
N ALA A 11 -14.68 12.08 -23.44
CA ALA A 11 -13.83 12.07 -22.26
C ALA A 11 -14.54 11.41 -21.05
N SER A 12 -13.96 10.32 -20.54
CA SER A 12 -14.43 9.68 -19.30
C SER A 12 -13.93 10.45 -18.08
N ALA A 13 -14.78 11.27 -17.47
CA ALA A 13 -14.47 11.96 -16.23
C ALA A 13 -14.42 10.98 -15.05
N PHE A 14 -13.25 10.83 -14.41
CA PHE A 14 -13.14 10.15 -13.13
C PHE A 14 -13.68 11.07 -12.01
N PRO A 15 -14.52 10.57 -11.09
CA PRO A 15 -14.94 11.35 -9.93
C PRO A 15 -13.76 11.53 -8.96
N ALA A 16 -13.60 12.73 -8.42
CA ALA A 16 -12.62 12.99 -7.37
C ALA A 16 -13.01 12.23 -6.08
N ALA A 17 -12.06 11.52 -5.49
CA ALA A 17 -12.20 11.00 -4.14
C ALA A 17 -12.10 12.16 -3.14
N ALA A 18 -13.01 12.22 -2.18
CA ALA A 18 -12.94 13.16 -1.07
C ALA A 18 -12.04 12.61 0.05
N ASP A 19 -11.34 13.50 0.75
CA ASP A 19 -10.62 13.16 1.97
C ASP A 19 -11.61 12.83 3.10
N ASP A 20 -11.41 11.70 3.77
CA ASP A 20 -12.15 11.30 4.97
C ASP A 20 -11.17 10.66 5.96
N GLU A 21 -10.83 11.39 7.03
CA GLU A 21 -9.75 11.05 7.96
C GLU A 21 -10.31 10.36 9.23
N PRO A 22 -9.98 9.08 9.50
CA PRO A 22 -10.53 8.36 10.63
C PRO A 22 -9.87 8.80 11.97
N PRO A 23 -10.65 8.95 13.06
CA PRO A 23 -10.13 9.41 14.35
C PRO A 23 -9.28 8.36 15.08
N PRO A 24 -8.37 8.78 15.98
CA PRO A 24 -7.48 7.88 16.71
C PRO A 24 -8.20 7.06 17.79
N VAL A 25 -7.68 5.87 18.07
CA VAL A 25 -8.19 4.94 19.11
C VAL A 25 -7.12 4.74 20.18
N GLU A 26 -7.48 5.00 21.45
CA GLU A 26 -6.60 4.72 22.60
C GLU A 26 -6.71 3.25 23.06
N PRO A 27 -5.60 2.61 23.48
CA PRO A 27 -5.60 1.25 23.99
C PRO A 27 -6.09 1.17 25.45
N ARG A 28 -6.74 0.06 25.81
CA ARG A 28 -6.97 -0.34 27.21
C ARG A 28 -6.08 -1.54 27.57
N PRO A 29 -5.61 -1.66 28.81
CA PRO A 29 -4.89 -2.85 29.25
C PRO A 29 -5.84 -4.04 29.41
N ALA A 30 -5.29 -5.24 29.23
CA ALA A 30 -5.84 -6.47 29.76
C ALA A 30 -4.95 -6.92 30.93
N ASP A 31 -5.54 -7.53 31.94
CA ASP A 31 -4.84 -8.46 32.84
C ASP A 31 -5.85 -9.50 33.33
N ASP A 32 -5.46 -10.76 33.31
CA ASP A 32 -6.32 -11.91 33.62
C ASP A 32 -5.43 -13.10 34.01
N SER A 33 -5.46 -13.49 35.29
CA SER A 33 -4.68 -14.64 35.76
C SER A 33 -5.32 -15.28 37.00
N VAL A 34 -5.67 -16.57 36.86
CA VAL A 34 -6.19 -17.43 37.94
C VAL A 34 -5.09 -18.43 38.32
N ALA A 35 -4.98 -18.76 39.61
CA ALA A 35 -4.13 -19.81 40.14
C ALA A 35 -4.86 -20.60 41.25
N ASP A 36 -4.46 -21.86 41.44
CA ASP A 36 -5.28 -22.93 42.03
C ASP A 36 -4.85 -23.37 43.46
N GLU A 37 -5.61 -24.28 44.08
CA GLU A 37 -5.53 -24.70 45.49
C GLU A 37 -4.25 -25.47 45.92
N ALA A 38 -3.97 -25.45 47.24
CA ALA A 38 -3.13 -26.46 47.92
C ALA A 38 -3.43 -26.62 49.45
N ASP A 39 -4.11 -27.73 49.78
CA ASP A 39 -4.12 -28.57 51.01
C ASP A 39 -3.54 -28.08 52.38
N GLY A 40 -4.25 -28.38 53.49
CA GLY A 40 -3.82 -28.19 54.90
C GLY A 40 -4.77 -28.86 55.93
N ARG A 41 -4.27 -29.32 57.09
CA ARG A 41 -4.98 -30.15 58.11
C ARG A 41 -4.50 -29.84 59.56
N THR A 42 -4.99 -30.38 60.70
CA THR A 42 -5.84 -31.57 61.02
C THR A 42 -6.50 -31.44 62.41
N GLY A 43 -7.58 -32.20 62.67
CA GLY A 43 -8.06 -32.59 64.04
C GLY A 43 -9.20 -31.76 64.64
N GLU A 44 -9.83 -32.13 65.78
CA GLU A 44 -9.97 -33.44 66.46
C GLU A 44 -11.10 -33.35 67.55
N GLU A 45 -11.89 -34.43 67.72
CA GLU A 45 -12.88 -34.83 68.77
C GLU A 45 -13.51 -33.90 69.86
N ALA A 46 -14.83 -34.07 70.11
CA ALA A 46 -15.53 -34.38 71.40
C ALA A 46 -17.09 -34.38 71.21
N GLN A 47 -17.88 -35.45 71.43
CA GLN A 47 -18.34 -36.11 72.68
C GLN A 47 -19.24 -35.21 73.60
N ALA A 48 -20.42 -35.60 74.14
CA ALA A 48 -21.17 -36.89 74.16
C ALA A 48 -22.73 -36.73 74.41
N GLU A 49 -23.44 -37.87 74.52
CA GLU A 49 -24.90 -38.14 74.73
C GLU A 49 -25.27 -38.34 76.26
N PRO A 50 -26.49 -38.79 76.73
CA PRO A 50 -27.90 -38.74 76.26
C PRO A 50 -28.97 -38.47 77.40
N GLU A 51 -30.21 -38.99 77.20
CA GLU A 51 -31.38 -39.20 78.12
C GLU A 51 -32.43 -38.06 78.23
N ARG A 52 -33.75 -38.22 78.06
CA ARG A 52 -34.80 -39.23 78.44
C ARG A 52 -35.33 -39.08 79.88
N VAL A 53 -36.66 -38.94 80.16
CA VAL A 53 -37.87 -38.78 79.30
C VAL A 53 -38.61 -37.44 79.61
N THR A 54 -39.83 -37.24 80.16
CA THR A 54 -40.92 -38.09 80.71
C THR A 54 -42.28 -37.35 80.59
N ASP A 55 -43.42 -38.07 80.55
CA ASP A 55 -44.81 -37.59 80.33
C ASP A 55 -45.59 -37.30 81.64
N ALA A 56 -46.59 -36.39 81.59
CA ALA A 56 -47.87 -36.44 82.32
C ALA A 56 -48.79 -35.20 82.10
N LYS A 57 -50.07 -35.41 81.74
CA LYS A 57 -51.20 -34.47 81.96
C LYS A 57 -52.07 -34.96 83.12
N PRO A 58 -52.70 -34.06 83.91
CA PRO A 58 -54.12 -33.78 83.64
C PRO A 58 -54.54 -32.31 83.86
N GLY A 59 -55.64 -31.90 83.23
CA GLY A 59 -56.13 -30.51 83.28
C GLY A 59 -57.13 -30.22 84.41
N ARG A 60 -57.38 -28.92 84.67
CA ARG A 60 -58.51 -28.46 85.50
C ARG A 60 -59.10 -27.17 84.93
N LYS A 61 -60.43 -27.08 84.86
CA LYS A 61 -61.16 -25.95 84.26
C LYS A 61 -60.84 -24.63 84.99
N ARG A 62 -60.03 -23.75 84.38
CA ARG A 62 -59.88 -22.36 84.85
C ARG A 62 -60.99 -21.50 84.26
N ARG A 63 -61.63 -20.68 85.12
CA ARG A 63 -62.59 -19.64 84.73
C ARG A 63 -61.87 -18.62 83.83
N LEU A 64 -62.59 -17.95 82.93
CA LEU A 64 -62.02 -16.84 82.14
C LEU A 64 -61.60 -15.72 83.09
N THR A 65 -60.29 -15.64 83.36
CA THR A 65 -59.65 -14.43 83.87
C THR A 65 -59.33 -13.50 82.70
N SER A 66 -59.20 -12.20 82.95
CA SER A 66 -58.88 -11.18 81.94
C SER A 66 -57.63 -11.52 81.11
N ALA A 67 -56.62 -12.14 81.73
CA ALA A 67 -55.43 -12.65 81.06
C ALA A 67 -55.74 -13.66 79.94
N GLY A 68 -56.77 -14.52 80.10
CA GLY A 68 -57.16 -15.49 79.08
C GLY A 68 -57.75 -14.84 77.82
N ALA A 69 -58.50 -13.75 77.98
CA ALA A 69 -58.99 -12.96 76.86
C ALA A 69 -57.83 -12.25 76.13
N LEU A 70 -56.88 -11.71 76.88
CA LEU A 70 -55.70 -11.03 76.31
C LEU A 70 -54.78 -12.01 75.54
N ILE A 71 -54.61 -13.24 76.05
CA ILE A 71 -53.91 -14.32 75.32
C ILE A 71 -54.67 -14.71 74.05
N ALA A 72 -56.00 -14.82 74.09
CA ALA A 72 -56.80 -15.12 72.90
C ALA A 72 -56.72 -14.03 71.83
N VAL A 73 -56.71 -12.75 72.23
CA VAL A 73 -56.50 -11.62 71.31
C VAL A 73 -55.08 -11.64 70.73
N LEU A 74 -54.05 -11.88 71.55
CA LEU A 74 -52.66 -12.03 71.05
C LEU A 74 -52.53 -13.18 70.05
N LEU A 75 -53.15 -14.34 70.31
CA LEU A 75 -53.14 -15.48 69.38
C LEU A 75 -53.94 -15.21 68.11
N ALA A 76 -55.04 -14.45 68.19
CA ALA A 76 -55.81 -14.04 67.02
C ALA A 76 -55.04 -13.04 66.15
N VAL A 77 -54.39 -12.04 66.75
CA VAL A 77 -53.52 -11.08 66.05
C VAL A 77 -52.30 -11.79 65.46
N PHE A 78 -51.62 -12.64 66.24
CA PHE A 78 -50.44 -13.38 65.78
C PHE A 78 -50.78 -14.35 64.64
N GLY A 79 -51.88 -15.10 64.77
CA GLY A 79 -52.38 -15.99 63.72
C GLY A 79 -52.80 -15.22 62.47
N PHE A 80 -53.42 -14.05 62.61
CA PHE A 80 -53.74 -13.17 61.48
C PHE A 80 -52.46 -12.63 60.81
N THR A 81 -51.48 -12.14 61.56
CA THR A 81 -50.20 -11.69 60.99
C THR A 81 -49.42 -12.83 60.34
N LEU A 82 -49.48 -14.05 60.89
CA LEU A 82 -48.85 -15.23 60.30
C LEU A 82 -49.53 -15.63 58.98
N VAL A 83 -50.86 -15.61 58.92
CA VAL A 83 -51.62 -15.87 57.68
C VAL A 83 -51.37 -14.78 56.64
N VAL A 84 -51.26 -13.50 57.05
CA VAL A 84 -50.89 -12.40 56.15
C VAL A 84 -49.45 -12.56 55.64
N GLN A 85 -48.49 -12.87 56.50
CA GLN A 85 -47.10 -13.13 56.11
C GLN A 85 -46.99 -14.30 55.14
N LEU A 86 -47.65 -15.43 55.41
CA LEU A 86 -47.69 -16.57 54.49
C LEU A 86 -48.36 -16.20 53.16
N ARG A 87 -49.49 -15.48 53.18
CA ARG A 87 -50.19 -15.04 51.97
C ARG A 87 -49.38 -14.03 51.14
N SER A 88 -48.49 -13.26 51.78
CA SER A 88 -47.52 -12.40 51.10
C SER A 88 -46.29 -13.17 50.60
N ASN A 89 -45.92 -14.28 51.25
CA ASN A 89 -44.83 -15.18 50.83
C ASN A 89 -45.25 -16.14 49.69
N ASP A 90 -46.56 -16.39 49.51
CA ASP A 90 -47.11 -17.15 48.38
C ASP A 90 -46.99 -16.40 47.03
N GLY A 91 -46.50 -15.16 47.01
CA GLY A 91 -46.25 -14.39 45.78
C GLY A 91 -45.15 -14.96 44.88
N ASP A 92 -44.24 -15.77 45.42
CA ASP A 92 -43.01 -16.21 44.75
C ASP A 92 -43.17 -17.44 43.83
N GLN A 93 -44.39 -17.91 43.57
CA GLN A 93 -44.65 -19.10 42.73
C GLN A 93 -44.28 -18.89 41.23
N GLY A 94 -43.75 -17.73 40.83
CA GLY A 94 -43.12 -17.50 39.52
C GLY A 94 -41.59 -17.66 39.48
N LEU A 95 -40.89 -17.71 40.62
CA LEU A 95 -39.42 -17.57 40.67
C LEU A 95 -38.61 -18.80 40.26
N ALA A 96 -39.25 -19.96 40.09
CA ALA A 96 -38.57 -21.17 39.62
C ALA A 96 -38.34 -21.17 38.09
N THR A 97 -39.36 -20.77 37.32
CA THR A 97 -39.33 -20.72 35.85
C THR A 97 -38.41 -19.62 35.33
N ALA A 98 -38.45 -18.44 35.99
CA ALA A 98 -37.67 -17.26 35.61
C ALA A 98 -36.16 -17.51 35.46
N ARG A 99 -35.57 -18.40 36.28
CA ARG A 99 -34.12 -18.71 36.21
C ARG A 99 -33.71 -19.38 34.91
N GLN A 100 -34.60 -20.18 34.32
CA GLN A 100 -34.31 -20.89 33.07
C GLN A 100 -34.53 -19.95 31.86
N GLU A 101 -35.48 -19.03 31.97
CA GLU A 101 -35.73 -17.95 31.02
C GLU A 101 -34.54 -16.95 30.99
N ASP A 102 -34.00 -16.57 32.15
CA ASP A 102 -32.81 -15.70 32.24
C ASP A 102 -31.56 -16.36 31.64
N LEU A 103 -31.34 -17.66 31.86
CA LEU A 103 -30.21 -18.38 31.24
C LEU A 103 -30.34 -18.47 29.71
N VAL A 104 -31.54 -18.73 29.19
CA VAL A 104 -31.81 -18.69 27.74
C VAL A 104 -31.64 -17.28 27.17
N ARG A 105 -32.02 -16.25 27.93
CA ARG A 105 -31.82 -14.85 27.55
C ARG A 105 -30.35 -14.44 27.52
N ILE A 106 -29.57 -14.85 28.52
CA ILE A 106 -28.10 -14.62 28.56
C ILE A 106 -27.43 -15.35 27.39
N LEU A 107 -27.83 -16.60 27.10
CA LEU A 107 -27.32 -17.34 25.95
C LEU A 107 -27.68 -16.66 24.62
N SER A 108 -28.90 -16.15 24.48
CA SER A 108 -29.34 -15.42 23.28
C SER A 108 -28.59 -14.09 23.07
N ASP A 109 -28.28 -13.38 24.15
CA ASP A 109 -27.47 -12.15 24.11
C ASP A 109 -25.99 -12.46 23.81
N LEU A 110 -25.44 -13.54 24.36
CA LEU A 110 -24.10 -14.03 24.01
C LEU A 110 -24.01 -14.47 22.54
N ASP A 111 -24.97 -15.26 22.04
CA ASP A 111 -25.05 -15.68 20.63
C ASP A 111 -25.22 -14.49 19.67
N SER A 112 -26.03 -13.50 20.06
CA SER A 112 -26.19 -12.23 19.33
C SER A 112 -24.90 -11.40 19.31
N ARG A 113 -24.13 -11.41 20.41
CA ARG A 113 -22.83 -10.73 20.50
C ARG A 113 -21.75 -11.46 19.71
N ASP A 114 -21.71 -12.78 19.78
CA ASP A 114 -20.75 -13.62 19.05
C ASP A 114 -20.96 -13.50 17.54
N SER A 115 -22.20 -13.65 17.07
CA SER A 115 -22.60 -13.41 15.67
C SER A 115 -22.22 -12.00 15.18
N ARG A 116 -22.40 -10.98 16.02
CA ARG A 116 -21.96 -9.60 15.72
C ARG A 116 -20.44 -9.49 15.65
N LEU A 117 -19.71 -10.03 16.63
CA LEU A 117 -18.24 -9.98 16.70
C LEU A 117 -17.61 -10.76 15.53
N GLN A 118 -18.16 -11.92 15.16
CA GLN A 118 -17.70 -12.67 13.99
C GLN A 118 -17.96 -11.90 12.69
N SER A 119 -19.08 -11.19 12.57
CA SER A 119 -19.33 -10.27 11.44
C SER A 119 -18.34 -9.10 11.41
N GLU A 120 -17.99 -8.55 12.58
CA GLU A 120 -17.01 -7.46 12.73
C GLU A 120 -15.58 -7.93 12.38
N ILE A 121 -15.17 -9.13 12.83
CA ILE A 121 -13.92 -9.80 12.45
C ILE A 121 -13.87 -10.03 10.93
N ASN A 122 -14.92 -10.62 10.35
CA ASN A 122 -15.00 -10.87 8.90
C ASN A 122 -14.87 -9.55 8.09
N GLY A 123 -15.47 -8.46 8.59
CA GLY A 123 -15.34 -7.12 8.03
C GLY A 123 -13.92 -6.56 8.14
N LEU A 124 -13.30 -6.62 9.32
CA LEU A 124 -11.94 -6.15 9.57
C LEU A 124 -10.89 -6.91 8.76
N GLU A 125 -11.02 -8.23 8.63
CA GLU A 125 -10.17 -9.02 7.73
C GLU A 125 -10.35 -8.62 6.25
N SER A 126 -11.59 -8.34 5.82
CA SER A 126 -11.86 -7.89 4.45
C SER A 126 -11.18 -6.55 4.17
N SER A 127 -11.33 -5.58 5.09
CA SER A 127 -10.63 -4.29 5.04
C SER A 127 -9.12 -4.45 5.06
N GLN A 128 -8.57 -5.34 5.90
CA GLN A 128 -7.12 -5.64 5.93
C GLN A 128 -6.65 -6.18 4.57
N ARG A 129 -7.34 -7.18 4.00
CA ARG A 129 -7.03 -7.73 2.66
C ARG A 129 -7.11 -6.66 1.56
N GLN A 130 -8.08 -5.76 1.62
CA GLN A 130 -8.23 -4.66 0.65
C GLN A 130 -7.11 -3.60 0.80
N LEU A 131 -6.74 -3.24 2.03
CA LEU A 131 -5.63 -2.32 2.30
C LEU A 131 -4.28 -2.91 1.85
N THR A 132 -4.02 -4.19 2.16
CA THR A 132 -2.79 -4.88 1.77
C THR A 132 -2.66 -4.99 0.24
N SER A 133 -3.73 -5.34 -0.47
CA SER A 133 -3.71 -5.37 -1.94
C SER A 133 -3.60 -3.96 -2.56
N GLY A 134 -4.22 -2.95 -1.96
CA GLY A 134 -4.06 -1.54 -2.34
C GLY A 134 -2.65 -0.97 -2.10
N VAL A 135 -1.91 -1.46 -1.09
CA VAL A 135 -0.49 -1.14 -0.90
C VAL A 135 0.35 -1.81 -1.99
N ALA A 136 0.16 -3.10 -2.25
CA ALA A 136 0.90 -3.82 -3.29
C ALA A 136 0.68 -3.23 -4.69
N GLY A 137 -0.57 -2.88 -5.03
CA GLY A 137 -0.92 -2.22 -6.29
C GLY A 137 -0.26 -0.85 -6.46
N ARG A 138 -0.23 -0.02 -5.40
CA ARG A 138 0.48 1.27 -5.43
C ARG A 138 1.99 1.10 -5.60
N GLN A 139 2.62 0.14 -4.91
CA GLN A 139 4.05 -0.09 -5.08
C GLN A 139 4.40 -0.56 -6.49
N ALA A 140 3.58 -1.42 -7.09
CA ALA A 140 3.74 -1.83 -8.49
C ALA A 140 3.59 -0.64 -9.46
N ALA A 141 2.59 0.22 -9.25
CA ALA A 141 2.37 1.41 -10.07
C ALA A 141 3.52 2.43 -9.98
N LEU A 142 4.06 2.67 -8.78
CA LEU A 142 5.26 3.51 -8.59
C LEU A 142 6.47 2.92 -9.31
N THR A 143 6.74 1.63 -9.10
CA THR A 143 7.87 0.92 -9.74
C THR A 143 7.79 0.94 -11.27
N GLU A 144 6.58 1.02 -11.83
CA GLU A 144 6.36 1.15 -13.27
C GLU A 144 6.47 2.60 -13.76
N ALA A 145 6.05 3.58 -12.95
CA ALA A 145 6.25 5.00 -13.25
C ALA A 145 7.74 5.39 -13.22
N ASP A 146 8.50 4.87 -12.26
CA ASP A 146 9.95 5.12 -12.12
C ASP A 146 10.71 4.62 -13.36
N LYS A 147 10.45 3.38 -13.82
CA LYS A 147 11.05 2.85 -15.07
C LYS A 147 10.76 3.73 -16.27
N ARG A 148 9.49 4.16 -16.43
CA ARG A 148 9.09 5.01 -17.55
C ARG A 148 9.73 6.40 -17.46
N ALA A 149 9.94 6.92 -16.26
CA ALA A 149 10.71 8.15 -16.04
C ALA A 149 12.18 7.97 -16.43
N ASP A 150 12.79 6.83 -16.13
CA ASP A 150 14.16 6.49 -16.57
C ASP A 150 14.26 6.33 -18.09
N GLU A 151 13.36 5.58 -18.72
CA GLU A 151 13.27 5.40 -20.19
C GLU A 151 13.10 6.75 -20.90
N LEU A 152 12.14 7.57 -20.46
CA LEU A 152 11.90 8.91 -21.01
C LEU A 152 13.07 9.85 -20.73
N GLY A 153 13.73 9.75 -19.58
CA GLY A 153 14.92 10.55 -19.24
C GLY A 153 16.14 10.18 -20.10
N LEU A 154 16.30 8.91 -20.44
CA LEU A 154 17.34 8.44 -21.36
C LEU A 154 17.12 8.98 -22.79
N LEU A 155 15.88 8.91 -23.29
CA LEU A 155 15.46 9.41 -24.59
C LEU A 155 15.50 10.95 -24.69
N ALA A 156 15.07 11.66 -23.63
CA ALA A 156 15.12 13.13 -23.55
C ALA A 156 16.54 13.68 -23.38
N GLY A 157 17.50 12.82 -23.04
CA GLY A 157 18.90 13.18 -22.80
C GLY A 157 19.21 13.66 -21.39
N THR A 158 18.26 13.61 -20.46
CA THR A 158 18.43 14.11 -19.08
C THR A 158 19.09 13.10 -18.14
N LEU A 159 19.13 11.80 -18.51
CA LEU A 159 19.82 10.75 -17.75
C LEU A 159 21.01 10.16 -18.53
N PRO A 160 22.08 9.70 -17.84
CA PRO A 160 23.20 9.02 -18.49
C PRO A 160 22.82 7.60 -18.92
N GLY A 161 23.51 7.06 -19.92
CA GLY A 161 23.30 5.71 -20.45
C GLY A 161 24.57 4.85 -20.37
N ARG A 162 24.41 3.54 -20.21
CA ARG A 162 25.51 2.55 -20.27
C ARG A 162 25.04 1.27 -20.96
N GLY A 163 25.82 0.72 -21.88
CA GLY A 163 25.47 -0.51 -22.59
C GLY A 163 26.46 -0.88 -23.70
N PRO A 164 26.24 -1.98 -24.44
CA PRO A 164 27.03 -2.32 -25.62
C PRO A 164 26.84 -1.25 -26.71
N GLY A 165 27.84 -1.07 -27.57
CA GLY A 165 27.80 0.01 -28.54
C GLY A 165 29.03 0.16 -29.42
N LEU A 166 29.11 1.28 -30.13
CA LEU A 166 30.27 1.67 -30.93
C LEU A 166 30.93 2.94 -30.37
N ARG A 167 32.25 2.99 -30.50
CA ARG A 167 33.02 4.23 -30.54
C ARG A 167 33.42 4.50 -31.99
N ILE A 168 33.14 5.70 -32.47
CA ILE A 168 33.27 6.10 -33.88
C ILE A 168 34.15 7.35 -33.94
N VAL A 169 35.37 7.23 -34.45
CA VAL A 169 36.27 8.38 -34.63
C VAL A 169 36.20 8.86 -36.07
N MET A 170 35.97 10.16 -36.27
CA MET A 170 35.76 10.78 -37.59
C MET A 170 36.68 11.99 -37.78
N ASP A 171 37.51 11.96 -38.82
CA ASP A 171 38.46 13.03 -39.17
C ASP A 171 38.08 13.70 -40.51
N LYS A 172 38.30 15.02 -40.59
CA LYS A 172 37.96 15.89 -41.73
C LYS A 172 36.52 15.72 -42.25
N VAL A 173 35.55 15.63 -41.33
CA VAL A 173 34.11 15.57 -41.66
C VAL A 173 33.40 16.90 -41.41
N ASN A 174 32.38 17.17 -42.21
CA ASN A 174 31.47 18.32 -42.09
C ASN A 174 30.20 17.96 -41.29
N ALA A 175 29.38 18.96 -41.00
CA ALA A 175 28.12 18.81 -40.28
C ALA A 175 27.13 17.84 -40.96
N ALA A 176 27.10 17.81 -42.30
CA ALA A 176 26.24 16.90 -43.06
C ALA A 176 26.66 15.43 -42.88
N ALA A 177 27.96 15.14 -42.86
CA ALA A 177 28.49 13.80 -42.62
C ALA A 177 28.25 13.31 -41.18
N ILE A 178 28.39 14.21 -40.18
CA ILE A 178 28.05 13.92 -38.78
C ILE A 178 26.54 13.65 -38.63
N LEU A 179 25.70 14.49 -39.24
CA LEU A 179 24.25 14.28 -39.25
C LEU A 179 23.90 12.93 -39.90
N ASN A 180 24.50 12.61 -41.05
CA ASN A 180 24.24 11.34 -41.74
C ASN A 180 24.63 10.13 -40.87
N ALA A 181 25.79 10.19 -40.20
CA ALA A 181 26.19 9.16 -39.24
C ALA A 181 25.17 8.96 -38.11
N VAL A 182 24.67 10.06 -37.52
CA VAL A 182 23.63 10.00 -36.48
C VAL A 182 22.30 9.42 -37.00
N GLN A 183 21.91 9.70 -38.25
CA GLN A 183 20.68 9.19 -38.83
C GLN A 183 20.76 7.70 -39.21
N GLU A 184 21.87 7.26 -39.79
CA GLU A 184 22.13 5.83 -40.07
C GLU A 184 22.19 5.01 -38.77
N LEU A 185 22.84 5.55 -37.72
CA LEU A 185 22.85 4.93 -36.40
C LEU A 185 21.45 4.76 -35.82
N ARG A 186 20.59 5.79 -35.89
CA ARG A 186 19.19 5.69 -35.47
C ARG A 186 18.42 4.62 -36.26
N GLY A 187 18.61 4.57 -37.58
CA GLY A 187 18.02 3.53 -38.44
C GLY A 187 18.50 2.11 -38.08
N ALA A 188 19.72 1.98 -37.55
CA ALA A 188 20.33 0.72 -37.14
C ALA A 188 20.13 0.35 -35.65
N GLY A 189 19.31 1.10 -34.89
CA GLY A 189 19.02 0.84 -33.48
C GLY A 189 19.97 1.49 -32.48
N GLY A 190 20.63 2.59 -32.84
CA GLY A 190 21.40 3.44 -31.93
C GLY A 190 20.47 4.33 -31.09
N GLU A 191 20.42 4.08 -29.79
CA GLU A 191 19.44 4.65 -28.86
C GLU A 191 19.98 5.90 -28.14
N VAL A 192 21.23 5.85 -27.68
CA VAL A 192 21.83 6.88 -26.82
C VAL A 192 23.17 7.30 -27.38
N MET A 193 23.38 8.60 -27.60
CA MET A 193 24.55 9.12 -28.34
C MET A 193 25.16 10.36 -27.68
N GLN A 194 26.48 10.49 -27.76
CA GLN A 194 27.20 11.73 -27.46
C GLN A 194 28.32 11.97 -28.48
N LEU A 195 28.54 13.23 -28.83
CA LEU A 195 29.62 13.66 -29.73
C LEU A 195 30.66 14.44 -28.93
N TYR A 196 31.92 14.04 -29.07
CA TYR A 196 33.09 14.71 -28.48
C TYR A 196 33.86 15.50 -29.54
N GLY A 197 34.33 16.70 -29.17
CA GLY A 197 35.46 17.38 -29.81
C GLY A 197 36.81 16.84 -29.31
N SER A 198 37.88 17.19 -30.02
CA SER A 198 39.27 16.82 -29.67
C SER A 198 39.83 17.49 -28.42
N ASP A 199 39.13 18.51 -27.91
CA ASP A 199 39.33 19.16 -26.61
C ASP A 199 38.67 18.40 -25.44
N GLY A 200 37.86 17.38 -25.74
CA GLY A 200 37.07 16.63 -24.77
C GLY A 200 35.69 17.24 -24.46
N THR A 201 35.31 18.34 -25.11
CA THR A 201 33.95 18.92 -24.97
C THR A 201 32.92 17.96 -25.55
N ALA A 202 31.86 17.67 -24.79
CA ALA A 202 30.90 16.61 -25.09
C ALA A 202 29.46 17.15 -25.23
N VAL A 203 28.74 16.69 -26.25
CA VAL A 203 27.36 17.08 -26.55
C VAL A 203 26.45 15.86 -26.59
N ARG A 204 25.40 15.84 -25.77
CA ARG A 204 24.37 14.78 -25.75
C ARG A 204 23.45 14.93 -26.96
N ILE A 205 23.46 13.94 -27.84
CA ILE A 205 22.68 13.97 -29.08
C ILE A 205 21.28 13.38 -28.82
N VAL A 206 20.25 14.14 -29.15
CA VAL A 206 18.83 13.75 -29.01
C VAL A 206 18.01 14.09 -30.27
N ALA A 207 16.70 13.81 -30.25
CA ALA A 207 15.82 13.98 -31.42
C ALA A 207 15.86 15.40 -32.03
N SER A 208 15.91 16.45 -31.22
CA SER A 208 16.02 17.85 -31.66
C SER A 208 17.43 18.43 -31.51
N SER A 209 18.47 17.60 -31.69
CA SER A 209 19.84 18.09 -31.82
C SER A 209 20.18 18.46 -33.27
N PHE A 210 21.06 19.44 -33.44
CA PHE A 210 21.45 20.01 -34.74
C PHE A 210 22.96 20.19 -34.87
N PHE A 211 23.42 20.25 -36.13
CA PHE A 211 24.82 20.36 -36.51
C PHE A 211 24.99 21.47 -37.57
N VAL A 212 26.02 22.30 -37.43
CA VAL A 212 26.38 23.36 -38.39
C VAL A 212 27.91 23.40 -38.54
N ASP A 213 28.43 23.60 -39.74
CA ASP A 213 29.85 23.83 -39.95
C ASP A 213 30.26 25.20 -39.36
N ALA A 214 31.37 25.25 -38.63
CA ALA A 214 31.79 26.48 -37.95
C ALA A 214 32.55 27.44 -38.88
N ASP A 215 32.31 28.74 -38.74
CA ASP A 215 33.08 29.79 -39.44
C ASP A 215 34.58 29.68 -39.07
N GLY A 216 35.42 29.40 -40.06
CA GLY A 216 36.85 29.15 -39.87
C GLY A 216 37.23 27.65 -39.71
N GLY A 217 36.24 26.76 -39.71
CA GLY A 217 36.43 25.31 -39.58
C GLY A 217 36.16 24.79 -38.17
N GLY A 218 35.75 23.51 -38.09
CA GLY A 218 35.16 22.92 -36.88
C GLY A 218 33.66 22.69 -37.03
N LEU A 219 33.01 22.30 -35.95
CA LEU A 219 31.59 21.93 -35.92
C LEU A 219 30.88 22.63 -34.76
N VAL A 220 29.65 23.10 -34.97
CA VAL A 220 28.75 23.51 -33.89
C VAL A 220 27.66 22.46 -33.72
N ALA A 221 27.59 21.84 -32.55
CA ALA A 221 26.58 20.85 -32.16
C ALA A 221 25.75 21.38 -30.98
N ASP A 222 24.43 21.50 -31.15
CA ASP A 222 23.50 22.12 -30.17
C ASP A 222 23.96 23.50 -29.63
N GLY A 223 24.66 24.27 -30.46
CA GLY A 223 25.22 25.59 -30.12
C GLY A 223 26.59 25.56 -29.43
N ILE A 224 27.16 24.37 -29.20
CA ILE A 224 28.50 24.18 -28.64
C ILE A 224 29.49 23.95 -29.78
N ALA A 225 30.54 24.77 -29.86
CA ALA A 225 31.61 24.60 -30.83
C ALA A 225 32.56 23.45 -30.42
N LEU A 226 32.91 22.60 -31.37
CA LEU A 226 33.78 21.42 -31.24
C LEU A 226 34.89 21.48 -32.30
N SER A 227 36.11 21.13 -31.89
CA SER A 227 37.23 20.92 -32.82
C SER A 227 37.36 19.45 -33.23
N GLY A 228 37.77 19.19 -34.47
CA GLY A 228 38.05 17.83 -34.95
C GLY A 228 39.43 17.30 -34.49
N PRO A 229 39.70 15.99 -34.65
CA PRO A 229 38.76 14.94 -35.06
C PRO A 229 37.70 14.70 -33.98
N TYR A 230 36.52 14.24 -34.40
CA TYR A 230 35.38 14.04 -33.51
C TYR A 230 35.28 12.57 -33.09
N THR A 231 34.73 12.31 -31.90
CA THR A 231 34.38 10.96 -31.46
C THR A 231 32.89 10.88 -31.14
N LEU A 232 32.15 10.05 -31.89
CA LEU A 232 30.75 9.74 -31.64
C LEU A 232 30.67 8.40 -30.89
N ASP A 233 30.24 8.45 -29.64
CA ASP A 233 29.92 7.26 -28.84
C ASP A 233 28.42 6.99 -28.94
N VAL A 234 28.04 5.74 -29.21
CA VAL A 234 26.65 5.30 -29.38
C VAL A 234 26.39 3.97 -28.69
N ILE A 235 25.31 3.90 -27.90
CA ILE A 235 24.77 2.68 -27.29
C ILE A 235 23.67 2.11 -28.21
N GLY A 236 23.69 0.79 -28.43
CA GLY A 236 22.79 0.07 -29.32
C GLY A 236 23.45 -1.21 -29.87
N PRO A 237 22.79 -1.99 -30.76
CA PRO A 237 23.33 -3.24 -31.30
C PRO A 237 24.57 -3.00 -32.19
N PRO A 238 25.80 -3.31 -31.73
CA PRO A 238 27.00 -2.74 -32.34
C PRO A 238 27.34 -3.35 -33.71
N GLN A 239 26.99 -4.63 -33.93
CA GLN A 239 27.18 -5.27 -35.23
C GLN A 239 26.21 -4.71 -36.29
N THR A 240 24.95 -4.43 -35.91
CA THR A 240 23.95 -3.80 -36.79
C THR A 240 24.38 -2.39 -37.18
N MET A 241 24.76 -1.58 -36.19
CA MET A 241 25.23 -0.21 -36.40
C MET A 241 26.51 -0.15 -37.25
N GLN A 242 27.47 -1.06 -37.03
CA GLN A 242 28.68 -1.11 -37.84
C GLN A 242 28.38 -1.51 -39.29
N THR A 243 27.47 -2.47 -39.49
CA THR A 243 27.06 -2.92 -40.82
C THR A 243 26.40 -1.77 -41.59
N ALA A 244 25.49 -1.02 -40.96
CA ALA A 244 24.80 0.12 -41.59
C ALA A 244 25.78 1.21 -42.08
N LEU A 245 26.71 1.63 -41.21
CA LEU A 245 27.72 2.64 -41.56
C LEU A 245 28.68 2.19 -42.68
N GLN A 246 28.81 0.87 -42.90
CA GLN A 246 29.67 0.25 -43.91
C GLN A 246 28.93 -0.19 -45.19
N ILE A 247 27.63 0.08 -45.33
CA ILE A 247 26.88 -0.16 -46.58
C ILE A 247 27.57 0.57 -47.74
N PRO A 248 27.68 -0.02 -48.96
CA PRO A 248 28.22 0.66 -50.13
C PRO A 248 27.47 1.95 -50.45
N GLY A 249 28.18 3.09 -50.47
CA GLY A 249 27.59 4.43 -50.61
C GLY A 249 27.08 5.05 -49.29
N GLY A 250 27.17 4.32 -48.18
CA GLY A 250 26.89 4.82 -46.83
C GLY A 250 28.05 5.64 -46.23
N VAL A 251 27.92 5.98 -44.95
CA VAL A 251 28.75 6.97 -44.24
C VAL A 251 30.25 6.77 -44.41
N VAL A 252 30.78 5.56 -44.20
CA VAL A 252 32.23 5.31 -44.29
C VAL A 252 32.73 5.49 -45.74
N ALA A 253 31.93 5.09 -46.74
CA ALA A 253 32.31 5.23 -48.14
C ALA A 253 32.31 6.70 -48.59
N SER A 254 31.30 7.47 -48.18
CA SER A 254 31.18 8.90 -48.53
C SER A 254 32.28 9.73 -47.87
N VAL A 255 32.50 9.58 -46.56
CA VAL A 255 33.56 10.32 -45.84
C VAL A 255 34.95 10.05 -46.41
N ASN A 256 35.25 8.79 -46.75
CA ASN A 256 36.53 8.45 -47.38
C ASN A 256 36.66 9.01 -48.81
N SER A 257 35.55 9.17 -49.54
CA SER A 257 35.52 9.77 -50.88
C SER A 257 35.77 11.29 -50.84
N ASP A 258 35.28 11.95 -49.79
CA ASP A 258 35.50 13.38 -49.53
C ASP A 258 36.90 13.68 -48.92
N GLY A 259 37.75 12.65 -48.73
CA GLY A 259 39.12 12.79 -48.22
C GLY A 259 39.23 12.82 -46.68
N GLY A 260 38.14 12.53 -45.97
CA GLY A 260 38.14 12.27 -44.53
C GLY A 260 38.47 10.82 -44.17
N SER A 261 38.25 10.45 -42.91
CA SER A 261 38.33 9.04 -42.49
C SER A 261 37.38 8.72 -41.34
N VAL A 262 36.94 7.46 -41.27
CA VAL A 262 36.10 6.92 -40.18
C VAL A 262 36.73 5.64 -39.63
N THR A 263 36.91 5.58 -38.31
CA THR A 263 37.32 4.37 -37.58
C THR A 263 36.17 3.90 -36.68
N LEU A 264 35.81 2.61 -36.76
CA LEU A 264 34.70 2.01 -36.01
C LEU A 264 35.23 0.96 -35.04
N GLU A 265 34.92 1.10 -33.74
CA GLU A 265 35.34 0.18 -32.69
C GLU A 265 34.12 -0.35 -31.92
N GLN A 266 33.91 -1.67 -31.91
CA GLN A 266 32.88 -2.30 -31.08
C GLN A 266 33.31 -2.32 -29.61
N ARG A 267 32.41 -1.93 -28.71
CA ARG A 267 32.63 -1.90 -27.26
C ARG A 267 31.53 -2.68 -26.56
N THR A 268 31.91 -3.54 -25.62
CA THR A 268 30.98 -4.24 -24.72
C THR A 268 30.36 -3.30 -23.68
N MET A 269 30.99 -2.16 -23.43
CA MET A 269 30.47 -1.07 -22.62
C MET A 269 30.90 0.27 -23.23
N VAL A 270 29.90 1.08 -23.60
CA VAL A 270 29.99 2.51 -23.91
C VAL A 270 29.26 3.24 -22.78
N GLU A 271 29.79 4.37 -22.32
CA GLU A 271 29.15 5.21 -21.30
C GLU A 271 28.80 6.58 -21.88
N VAL A 272 27.51 6.88 -22.00
CA VAL A 272 27.02 8.21 -22.38
C VAL A 272 26.73 9.03 -21.13
N THR A 273 27.66 9.93 -20.79
CA THR A 273 27.61 10.74 -19.56
C THR A 273 27.24 12.20 -19.83
N ALA A 274 27.31 12.67 -21.08
CA ALA A 274 26.79 13.97 -21.46
C ALA A 274 25.26 14.03 -21.26
N LEU A 275 24.76 15.10 -20.64
CA LEU A 275 23.34 15.33 -20.37
C LEU A 275 22.84 16.59 -21.06
N ARG A 276 21.61 16.56 -21.55
CA ARG A 276 20.91 17.76 -22.05
C ARG A 276 20.22 18.46 -20.87
N LYS A 277 20.43 19.77 -20.74
CA LYS A 277 19.72 20.59 -19.75
C LYS A 277 18.24 20.66 -20.12
N ALA A 278 17.35 20.33 -19.18
CA ALA A 278 15.92 20.46 -19.39
C ALA A 278 15.51 21.94 -19.56
N THR A 279 14.78 22.24 -20.64
CA THR A 279 14.27 23.59 -20.92
C THR A 279 12.98 23.84 -20.15
N THR A 280 12.91 24.93 -19.39
CA THR A 280 11.68 25.37 -18.74
C THR A 280 10.65 25.80 -19.79
N LEU A 281 9.57 25.04 -19.92
CA LEU A 281 8.47 25.34 -20.84
C LEU A 281 7.67 26.56 -20.34
N GLN A 282 7.46 27.56 -21.19
CA GLN A 282 6.73 28.78 -20.82
C GLN A 282 5.20 28.62 -20.92
N TYR A 283 4.73 27.85 -21.90
CA TYR A 283 3.30 27.73 -22.24
C TYR A 283 2.76 26.30 -22.05
N ALA A 284 3.57 25.29 -22.35
CA ALA A 284 3.20 23.88 -22.21
C ALA A 284 3.49 23.36 -20.79
N ARG A 285 2.70 22.39 -20.34
CA ARG A 285 2.87 21.65 -19.09
C ARG A 285 2.63 20.16 -19.35
N PRO A 286 3.22 19.24 -18.56
CA PRO A 286 2.81 17.83 -18.57
C PRO A 286 1.32 17.69 -18.26
N ALA A 287 0.67 16.68 -18.83
CA ALA A 287 -0.63 16.24 -18.37
C ALA A 287 -0.51 15.56 -17.00
N SER A 288 -1.54 15.73 -16.16
CA SER A 288 -1.69 15.14 -14.83
C SER A 288 -2.68 13.98 -14.85
#